data_AF-A0A182RK21-F1
#
_entry.id   AF-A0A182RK21-F1
#
_cell.length_a   1.000
_cell.length_b   1.000
_cell.length_c   1.000
_cell.angle_alpha   90.00
_cell.angle_beta   90.00
_cell.angle_gamma   90.00
#
_symmetry.space_group_name_H-M   'P 1'
#
loop_
_entity.id
_entity.type
_entity.pdbx_description
1 polymer ?
#
loop_
_entity_poly.entity_id
_entity_poly.type
_entity_poly.pdbx_seq_one_letter_code
_entity_poly.pdbx_strand_id
1 'polypeptide(L)'
;MDSWEEISECSYLLNHARMVEKIYNHNFANKKIKEARFSKTLFDINVPYDRREETKDENQIAKKRKRMKTIGAFDEITQRILENHSSTQHRLKTNSEQTSTNNKQALDFVDQFNNSTHYDGDQRFRGQNATECTIVTEMNGEHFLIPPRVSFINSSIDRFTEYIDGSEIFDLIVLDPPWWNKYIRRVKAANSKAGYRMLTNEDIKAIPLERHLHENTLVVVWCTNAPSHIEAVSKEFFPKWGVELVACWYWIKITSAGEPVCKFNEPKQKQPYERIFIGLPVGSTIAKTFPREWFLYSIPSAIHSHKPPLYDLFTSKFIPQQATCLELFARSLYPGCTSYGMEVLKLQNKRLYELATEDEDGKTDGCVAFE
;
A
#
# COMPACT_ATOMS: atom_id res chain seq x y z
N MET A 1 -6.55 -17.90 -8.54
CA MET A 1 -6.82 -16.61 -9.21
C MET A 1 -5.83 -15.61 -8.66
N ASP A 2 -5.19 -14.81 -9.50
CA ASP A 2 -4.18 -13.84 -9.05
C ASP A 2 -4.83 -12.64 -8.35
N SER A 3 -4.06 -11.93 -7.51
CA SER A 3 -4.53 -10.68 -6.91
C SER A 3 -4.53 -9.50 -7.88
N TRP A 4 -4.35 -9.76 -9.19
CA TRP A 4 -4.32 -8.77 -10.24
C TRP A 4 -5.06 -9.27 -11.50
N GLU A 5 -5.47 -8.34 -12.34
CA GLU A 5 -6.12 -8.59 -13.62
C GLU A 5 -5.53 -7.66 -14.68
N GLU A 6 -5.23 -8.19 -15.87
CA GLU A 6 -4.77 -7.37 -16.99
C GLU A 6 -5.95 -6.67 -17.65
N ILE A 7 -5.91 -5.34 -17.66
CA ILE A 7 -6.93 -4.48 -18.27
C ILE A 7 -6.52 -4.11 -19.70
N SER A 8 -5.23 -3.89 -19.91
CA SER A 8 -4.61 -3.60 -21.20
C SER A 8 -3.14 -4.03 -21.14
N GLU A 9 -2.45 -4.01 -22.28
CA GLU A 9 -1.03 -4.39 -22.39
C GLU A 9 -0.13 -3.77 -21.31
N CYS A 10 -0.42 -2.53 -20.89
CA CYS A 10 0.34 -1.80 -19.86
C CYS A 10 -0.50 -1.40 -18.63
N SER A 11 -1.72 -1.91 -18.48
CA SER A 11 -2.63 -1.52 -17.40
C SER A 11 -3.16 -2.72 -16.63
N TYR A 12 -3.07 -2.68 -15.30
CA TYR A 12 -3.45 -3.80 -14.43
C TYR A 12 -4.36 -3.32 -13.29
N LEU A 13 -5.39 -4.10 -12.95
CA LEU A 13 -6.23 -3.90 -11.78
C LEU A 13 -5.67 -4.74 -10.63
N LEU A 14 -5.29 -4.12 -9.52
CA LEU A 14 -4.87 -4.80 -8.30
C LEU A 14 -6.03 -4.91 -7.31
N ASN A 15 -6.14 -6.05 -6.62
CA ASN A 15 -7.25 -6.36 -5.74
C ASN A 15 -6.75 -6.88 -4.37
N HIS A 16 -6.88 -6.05 -3.34
CA HIS A 16 -6.54 -6.41 -1.96
C HIS A 16 -7.33 -7.60 -1.43
N ALA A 17 -8.64 -7.68 -1.73
CA ALA A 17 -9.50 -8.75 -1.23
C ALA A 17 -9.05 -10.11 -1.78
N ARG A 18 -8.78 -10.21 -3.09
CA ARG A 18 -8.25 -11.44 -3.71
C ARG A 18 -6.91 -11.84 -3.10
N MET A 19 -6.03 -10.89 -2.81
CA MET A 19 -4.76 -11.19 -2.12
C MET A 19 -5.01 -11.76 -0.71
N VAL A 20 -5.92 -11.17 0.07
CA VAL A 20 -6.23 -11.66 1.43
C VAL A 20 -6.82 -13.07 1.36
N GLU A 21 -7.75 -13.30 0.44
CA GLU A 21 -8.34 -14.61 0.21
C GLU A 21 -7.31 -15.65 -0.23
N LYS A 22 -6.23 -15.28 -0.92
CA LYS A 22 -5.14 -16.23 -1.21
C LYS A 22 -4.33 -16.58 0.04
N ILE A 23 -4.10 -15.60 0.92
CA ILE A 23 -3.25 -15.77 2.09
C ILE A 23 -4.00 -16.47 3.24
N TYR A 24 -5.29 -16.20 3.42
CA TYR A 24 -6.07 -16.59 4.60
C TYR A 24 -7.26 -17.48 4.26
N ASN A 25 -7.00 -18.58 3.56
CA ASN A 25 -8.04 -19.49 3.08
C ASN A 25 -7.67 -20.94 3.38
N HIS A 26 -8.48 -21.56 4.24
CA HIS A 26 -8.39 -22.95 4.72
C HIS A 26 -7.00 -23.35 5.24
N ASN A 27 -6.19 -22.38 5.68
CA ASN A 27 -4.81 -22.58 6.08
C ASN A 27 -4.53 -22.14 7.53
N PHE A 28 -5.54 -21.96 8.37
CA PHE A 28 -5.31 -21.63 9.78
C PHE A 28 -4.80 -22.83 10.57
N ALA A 29 -3.90 -22.55 11.53
CA ALA A 29 -3.46 -23.53 12.52
C ALA A 29 -4.64 -23.95 13.42
N ASN A 30 -5.46 -22.97 13.85
CA ASN A 30 -6.74 -23.24 14.49
C ASN A 30 -7.78 -23.65 13.43
N LYS A 31 -8.14 -24.94 13.42
CA LYS A 31 -9.06 -25.52 12.42
C LYS A 31 -10.51 -25.03 12.53
N LYS A 32 -10.89 -24.37 13.63
CA LYS A 32 -12.18 -23.70 13.76
C LYS A 32 -12.29 -22.47 12.85
N ILE A 33 -11.18 -21.83 12.49
CA ILE A 33 -11.16 -20.70 11.56
C ILE A 33 -10.88 -21.25 10.17
N LYS A 34 -11.76 -20.98 9.21
CA LYS A 34 -11.59 -21.41 7.82
C LYS A 34 -10.98 -20.34 6.96
N GLU A 35 -11.52 -19.12 7.05
CA GLU A 35 -11.13 -18.04 6.17
C GLU A 35 -11.06 -16.73 6.94
N ALA A 36 -10.27 -15.79 6.43
CA ALA A 36 -10.36 -14.39 6.80
C ALA A 36 -10.45 -13.54 5.53
N ARG A 37 -11.25 -12.48 5.60
CA ARG A 37 -11.39 -11.47 4.55
C ARG A 37 -11.24 -10.11 5.18
N PHE A 38 -10.69 -9.13 4.46
CA PHE A 38 -10.74 -7.76 4.96
C PHE A 38 -12.21 -7.35 5.13
N SER A 39 -12.50 -6.55 6.15
CA SER A 39 -13.79 -5.90 6.27
C SER A 39 -14.07 -5.12 4.99
N LYS A 40 -15.22 -5.37 4.35
CA LYS A 40 -15.57 -4.74 3.06
C LYS A 40 -15.59 -3.22 3.16
N THR A 41 -16.00 -2.71 4.31
CA THR A 41 -16.04 -1.27 4.64
C THR A 41 -14.71 -0.56 4.44
N LEU A 42 -13.58 -1.27 4.54
CA LEU A 42 -12.26 -0.70 4.27
C LEU A 42 -12.07 -0.23 2.83
N PHE A 43 -12.83 -0.77 1.87
CA PHE A 43 -12.69 -0.49 0.44
C PHE A 43 -13.96 0.13 -0.16
N ASP A 44 -14.91 0.56 0.67
CA ASP A 44 -16.15 1.24 0.25
C ASP A 44 -15.88 2.73 -0.08
N ILE A 45 -14.99 2.96 -1.06
CA ILE A 45 -14.67 4.28 -1.61
C ILE A 45 -15.54 4.52 -2.84
N ASN A 46 -16.72 5.09 -2.64
CA ASN A 46 -17.78 5.20 -3.64
C ASN A 46 -17.71 6.51 -4.45
N VAL A 47 -17.23 7.61 -3.84
CA VAL A 47 -17.16 8.92 -4.49
C VAL A 47 -15.77 9.56 -4.37
N PRO A 48 -15.37 10.45 -5.30
CA PRO A 48 -14.14 11.22 -5.18
C PRO A 48 -14.11 12.05 -3.88
N TYR A 49 -12.96 12.10 -3.21
CA TYR A 49 -12.79 12.84 -1.94
C TYR A 49 -12.87 14.36 -2.09
N ASP A 50 -12.74 14.89 -3.31
CA ASP A 50 -12.87 16.31 -3.61
C ASP A 50 -14.29 16.71 -4.04
N ARG A 51 -15.21 15.75 -4.18
CA ARG A 51 -16.64 16.01 -4.33
C ARG A 51 -17.15 16.58 -3.00
N ARG A 52 -17.43 17.88 -2.98
CA ARG A 52 -18.12 18.51 -1.85
C ARG A 52 -19.54 17.98 -1.84
N GLU A 53 -20.01 17.48 -0.69
CA GLU A 53 -21.45 17.36 -0.48
C GLU A 53 -22.03 18.78 -0.59
N GLU A 54 -22.84 19.04 -1.60
CA GLU A 54 -23.65 20.25 -1.65
C GLU A 54 -24.65 20.15 -0.50
N THR A 55 -24.28 20.65 0.68
CA THR A 55 -25.22 20.81 1.77
C THR A 55 -26.35 21.71 1.29
N LYS A 56 -27.59 21.26 1.41
CA LYS A 56 -28.81 21.98 1.02
C LYS A 56 -28.97 23.38 1.67
N ASP A 57 -28.09 23.74 2.61
CA ASP A 57 -28.02 25.03 3.28
C ASP A 57 -27.16 26.10 2.55
N GLU A 58 -26.46 25.78 1.44
CA GLU A 58 -25.65 26.77 0.71
C GLU A 58 -26.46 27.79 -0.12
N ASN A 59 -27.80 27.77 -0.07
CA ASN A 59 -28.63 28.77 -0.74
C ASN A 59 -28.73 30.13 -0.03
N GLN A 60 -28.00 30.37 1.07
CA GLN A 60 -28.06 31.66 1.78
C GLN A 60 -26.73 32.41 1.99
N ILE A 61 -25.58 31.93 1.51
CA ILE A 61 -24.33 32.72 1.56
C ILE A 61 -23.79 32.96 0.15
N ALA A 62 -24.37 33.98 -0.49
CA ALA A 62 -23.92 34.46 -1.77
C ALA A 62 -22.49 35.05 -1.72
N LYS A 63 -21.74 34.82 -2.80
CA LYS A 63 -20.61 35.63 -3.32
C LYS A 63 -19.28 35.62 -2.54
N LYS A 64 -18.44 34.63 -2.88
CA LYS A 64 -17.13 34.93 -3.48
C LYS A 64 -16.94 34.06 -4.71
N ARG A 65 -17.21 34.61 -5.90
CA ARG A 65 -16.74 34.03 -7.17
C ARG A 65 -15.22 33.92 -7.05
N LYS A 66 -14.69 32.75 -6.69
CA LYS A 66 -13.28 32.44 -6.91
C LYS A 66 -13.08 32.58 -8.42
N ARG A 67 -12.27 33.56 -8.81
CA ARG A 67 -11.80 33.75 -10.18
C ARG A 67 -11.45 32.34 -10.71
N MET A 68 -12.15 31.88 -11.74
CA MET A 68 -11.81 30.63 -12.44
C MET A 68 -10.34 30.77 -12.81
N LYS A 69 -9.48 30.08 -12.07
CA LYS A 69 -8.06 30.02 -12.38
C LYS A 69 -8.00 29.23 -13.67
N THR A 70 -7.51 29.84 -14.74
CA THR A 70 -7.20 29.13 -15.98
C THR A 70 -6.40 27.89 -15.59
N ILE A 71 -6.93 26.70 -15.90
CA ILE A 71 -6.24 25.44 -15.62
C ILE A 71 -4.90 25.52 -16.37
N GLY A 72 -3.79 25.58 -15.64
CA GLY A 72 -2.46 25.44 -16.21
C GLY A 72 -2.32 24.07 -16.84
N ALA A 73 -1.49 23.96 -17.88
CA ALA A 73 -1.27 22.69 -18.56
C ALA A 73 -0.75 21.62 -17.55
N PHE A 74 -1.30 20.41 -17.65
CA PHE A 74 -0.77 19.25 -16.94
C PHE A 74 0.66 18.94 -17.42
N ASP A 75 1.51 18.41 -16.53
CA ASP A 75 2.79 17.85 -16.97
C ASP A 75 2.58 16.60 -17.84
N GLU A 76 3.57 16.27 -18.66
CA GLU A 76 3.50 15.17 -19.64
C GLU A 76 3.09 13.83 -19.00
N ILE A 77 3.58 13.55 -17.80
CA ILE A 77 3.29 12.31 -17.08
C ILE A 77 1.81 12.27 -16.67
N THR A 78 1.32 13.37 -16.11
CA THR A 78 -0.09 13.51 -15.73
C THR A 78 -1.00 13.41 -16.96
N GLN A 79 -0.59 13.95 -18.11
CA GLN A 79 -1.32 13.80 -19.38
C GLN A 79 -1.39 12.33 -19.81
N ARG A 80 -0.27 11.61 -19.84
CA ARG A 80 -0.25 10.18 -20.22
C ARG A 80 -1.10 9.31 -19.30
N ILE A 81 -1.06 9.54 -17.98
CA ILE A 81 -1.90 8.79 -17.03
C ILE A 81 -3.38 9.09 -17.25
N LEU A 82 -3.74 10.35 -17.51
CA LEU A 82 -5.13 10.74 -17.80
C LEU A 82 -5.63 10.11 -19.11
N GLU A 83 -4.80 10.09 -20.15
CA GLU A 83 -5.11 9.43 -21.43
C GLU A 83 -5.28 7.92 -21.26
N ASN A 84 -4.36 7.25 -20.55
CA ASN A 84 -4.48 5.83 -20.25
C ASN A 84 -5.77 5.54 -19.48
N HIS A 85 -6.07 6.31 -18.43
CA HIS A 85 -7.30 6.16 -17.67
C HIS A 85 -8.55 6.34 -18.51
N SER A 86 -8.59 7.37 -19.37
CA SER A 86 -9.71 7.62 -20.28
C SER A 86 -9.94 6.44 -21.22
N SER A 87 -8.88 5.79 -21.69
CA SER A 87 -8.96 4.62 -22.57
C SER A 87 -9.39 3.34 -21.83
N THR A 88 -9.08 3.20 -20.53
CA THR A 88 -9.32 1.97 -19.75
C THR A 88 -10.54 2.02 -18.83
N GLN A 89 -11.12 3.20 -18.59
CA GLN A 89 -12.20 3.43 -17.61
C GLN A 89 -13.40 2.49 -17.79
N HIS A 90 -13.76 2.15 -19.02
CA HIS A 90 -14.89 1.24 -19.31
C HIS A 90 -14.68 -0.18 -18.77
N ARG A 91 -13.42 -0.62 -18.59
CA ARG A 91 -13.04 -1.92 -18.02
C ARG A 91 -12.80 -1.88 -16.51
N LEU A 92 -12.74 -0.68 -15.91
CA LEU A 92 -12.51 -0.49 -14.47
C LEU A 92 -13.80 -0.52 -13.64
N LYS A 93 -14.97 -0.59 -14.27
CA LYS A 93 -16.26 -0.58 -13.58
C LYS A 93 -16.46 -1.92 -12.88
N THR A 94 -16.26 -1.94 -11.56
CA THR A 94 -16.36 -3.17 -10.78
C THR A 94 -17.78 -3.50 -10.32
N ASN A 95 -18.68 -2.50 -10.20
CA ASN A 95 -20.09 -2.69 -9.87
C ASN A 95 -20.96 -1.52 -10.37
N SER A 96 -21.98 -1.79 -11.18
CA SER A 96 -22.92 -0.77 -11.70
C SER A 96 -24.09 -0.45 -10.77
N GLU A 97 -24.22 -1.16 -9.63
CA GLU A 97 -25.41 -1.14 -8.77
C GLU A 97 -25.24 -0.33 -7.48
N GLN A 98 -24.13 0.39 -7.30
CA GLN A 98 -23.88 1.10 -6.04
C GLN A 98 -24.66 2.42 -5.93
N THR A 99 -25.51 2.46 -4.89
CA THR A 99 -26.39 3.58 -4.51
C THR A 99 -25.76 4.56 -3.51
N SER A 100 -24.57 4.25 -2.98
CA SER A 100 -23.92 5.07 -1.95
C SER A 100 -23.38 6.38 -2.53
N THR A 101 -23.71 7.49 -1.86
CA THR A 101 -23.37 8.85 -2.31
C THR A 101 -22.19 9.46 -1.56
N ASN A 102 -21.62 8.76 -0.57
CA ASN A 102 -20.47 9.24 0.22
C ASN A 102 -19.56 8.10 0.71
N ASN A 103 -18.47 8.47 1.38
CA ASN A 103 -17.46 7.54 1.93
C ASN A 103 -17.53 7.45 3.47
N LYS A 104 -18.63 7.89 4.10
CA LYS A 104 -18.71 8.11 5.56
C LYS A 104 -18.46 6.83 6.36
N GLN A 105 -19.07 5.71 5.96
CA GLN A 105 -18.92 4.44 6.68
C GLN A 105 -17.45 3.98 6.73
N ALA A 106 -16.75 4.06 5.59
CA ALA A 106 -15.35 3.69 5.49
C ALA A 106 -14.44 4.58 6.36
N LEU A 107 -14.72 5.89 6.39
CA LEU A 107 -13.98 6.86 7.21
C LEU A 107 -14.24 6.66 8.70
N ASP A 108 -15.51 6.53 9.10
CA ASP A 108 -15.90 6.31 10.50
C ASP A 108 -15.31 5.00 11.03
N PHE A 109 -15.31 3.92 10.23
CA PHE A 109 -14.67 2.64 10.58
C PHE A 109 -13.17 2.81 10.88
N VAL A 110 -12.45 3.52 10.02
CA VAL A 110 -11.01 3.73 10.18
C VAL A 110 -10.70 4.66 11.35
N ASP A 111 -11.53 5.69 11.58
CA ASP A 111 -11.40 6.56 12.74
C ASP A 111 -11.60 5.78 14.04
N GLN A 112 -12.61 4.91 14.10
CA GLN A 112 -12.84 4.02 15.23
C GLN A 112 -11.65 3.07 15.44
N PHE A 113 -11.16 2.41 14.38
CA PHE A 113 -9.99 1.53 14.44
C PHE A 113 -8.75 2.27 14.97
N ASN A 114 -8.42 3.44 14.43
CA ASN A 114 -7.24 4.20 14.86
C ASN A 114 -7.37 4.74 16.30
N ASN A 115 -8.56 5.14 16.73
CA ASN A 115 -8.78 5.70 18.07
C ASN A 115 -8.74 4.64 19.19
N SER A 116 -9.02 3.40 18.85
CA SER A 116 -9.08 2.27 19.79
C SER A 116 -7.86 1.37 19.73
N THR A 117 -6.97 1.54 18.76
CA THR A 117 -5.75 0.76 18.66
C THR A 117 -4.64 1.38 19.51
N HIS A 118 -4.02 0.55 20.36
CA HIS A 118 -2.86 0.92 21.17
C HIS A 118 -1.55 0.42 20.56
N TYR A 119 -1.37 0.64 19.26
CA TYR A 119 -0.13 0.21 18.60
C TYR A 119 1.03 1.13 18.99
N ASP A 120 1.90 0.63 19.87
CA ASP A 120 3.14 1.34 20.23
C ASP A 120 4.21 1.11 19.15
N GLY A 121 4.34 2.06 18.23
CA GLY A 121 5.33 1.98 17.16
C GLY A 121 6.79 2.05 17.63
N ASP A 122 7.04 2.55 18.85
CA ASP A 122 8.39 2.60 19.44
C ASP A 122 8.76 1.29 20.16
N GLN A 123 7.78 0.40 20.40
CA GLN A 123 8.04 -0.93 20.96
C GLN A 123 8.94 -1.74 20.03
N ARG A 124 10.05 -2.26 20.54
CA ARG A 124 10.97 -3.09 19.77
C ARG A 124 10.64 -4.56 19.94
N PHE A 125 10.34 -5.24 18.85
CA PHE A 125 10.14 -6.69 18.83
C PHE A 125 10.45 -7.28 17.46
N ARG A 126 10.66 -8.59 17.42
CA ARG A 126 10.72 -9.37 16.18
C ARG A 126 9.96 -10.67 16.36
N GLY A 127 9.40 -11.18 15.27
CA GLY A 127 8.68 -12.45 15.27
C GLY A 127 8.80 -13.14 13.91
N GLN A 128 8.37 -14.39 13.87
CA GLN A 128 8.32 -15.17 12.65
C GLN A 128 7.17 -16.18 12.72
N ASN A 129 6.63 -16.51 11.56
CA ASN A 129 5.82 -17.69 11.35
C ASN A 129 6.48 -18.51 10.24
N ALA A 130 7.31 -19.47 10.63
CA ALA A 130 7.98 -20.38 9.71
C ALA A 130 7.10 -21.56 9.27
N THR A 131 5.83 -21.59 9.69
CA THR A 131 4.90 -22.68 9.36
C THR A 131 4.20 -22.43 8.03
N GLU A 132 3.53 -23.48 7.53
CA GLU A 132 2.65 -23.41 6.36
C GLU A 132 1.22 -22.98 6.70
N CYS A 133 0.96 -22.58 7.95
CA CYS A 133 -0.36 -22.17 8.41
C CYS A 133 -0.39 -20.72 8.89
N THR A 134 -1.53 -20.05 8.72
CA THR A 134 -1.82 -18.79 9.41
C THR A 134 -2.00 -19.03 10.90
N ILE A 135 -1.36 -18.21 11.72
CA ILE A 135 -1.45 -18.24 13.18
C ILE A 135 -2.18 -16.99 13.66
N VAL A 136 -3.14 -17.14 14.57
CA VAL A 136 -3.69 -16.01 15.32
C VAL A 136 -2.91 -15.90 16.63
N THR A 137 -2.33 -14.73 16.88
CA THR A 137 -1.52 -14.48 18.08
C THR A 137 -2.00 -13.23 18.81
N GLU A 138 -1.78 -13.18 20.12
CA GLU A 138 -2.09 -12.02 20.96
C GLU A 138 -0.80 -11.29 21.33
N MET A 139 -0.81 -9.97 21.24
CA MET A 139 0.26 -9.12 21.74
C MET A 139 -0.35 -7.85 22.33
N ASN A 140 -0.06 -7.57 23.60
CA ASN A 140 -0.58 -6.43 24.35
C ASN A 140 -2.13 -6.32 24.33
N GLY A 141 -2.84 -7.44 24.41
CA GLY A 141 -4.32 -7.46 24.37
C GLY A 141 -4.94 -7.32 22.97
N GLU A 142 -4.14 -7.11 21.93
CA GLU A 142 -4.59 -7.07 20.54
C GLU A 142 -4.30 -8.40 19.84
N HIS A 143 -5.17 -8.79 18.91
CA HIS A 143 -5.03 -10.04 18.16
C HIS A 143 -4.57 -9.79 16.73
N PHE A 144 -3.65 -10.60 16.23
CA PHE A 144 -3.05 -10.45 14.92
C PHE A 144 -3.12 -11.76 14.13
N LEU A 145 -3.44 -11.67 12.83
CA LEU A 145 -3.36 -12.78 11.88
C LEU A 145 -1.97 -12.77 11.25
N ILE A 146 -1.14 -13.74 11.60
CA ILE A 146 0.22 -13.88 11.10
C ILE A 146 0.22 -14.91 9.97
N PRO A 147 0.44 -14.48 8.70
CA PRO A 147 0.41 -15.38 7.56
C PRO A 147 1.57 -16.39 7.59
N PRO A 148 1.52 -17.47 6.81
CA PRO A 148 2.59 -18.45 6.73
C PRO A 148 3.87 -17.88 6.10
N ARG A 149 5.02 -18.45 6.47
CA ARG A 149 6.35 -18.16 5.92
C ARG A 149 6.72 -16.67 5.94
N VAL A 150 6.55 -16.02 7.07
CA VAL A 150 6.94 -14.60 7.25
C VAL A 150 7.89 -14.41 8.41
N SER A 151 8.72 -13.39 8.28
CA SER A 151 9.52 -12.83 9.37
C SER A 151 9.18 -11.35 9.49
N PHE A 152 9.16 -10.81 10.70
CA PHE A 152 8.84 -9.39 10.89
C PHE A 152 9.59 -8.76 12.04
N ILE A 153 9.95 -7.49 11.86
CA ILE A 153 10.74 -6.70 12.79
C ILE A 153 10.03 -5.35 13.00
N ASN A 154 9.66 -5.07 14.24
CA ASN A 154 9.24 -3.75 14.65
C ASN A 154 10.40 -3.00 15.29
N SER A 155 11.05 -2.15 14.50
CA SER A 155 12.14 -1.31 14.96
C SER A 155 12.32 -0.09 14.08
N SER A 156 13.02 0.90 14.61
CA SER A 156 13.44 2.06 13.82
C SER A 156 14.55 1.66 12.83
N ILE A 157 14.56 2.30 11.65
CA ILE A 157 15.45 1.93 10.55
C ILE A 157 16.93 2.26 10.81
N ASP A 158 17.21 3.16 11.75
CA ASP A 158 18.56 3.45 12.24
C ASP A 158 19.26 2.21 12.83
N ARG A 159 18.49 1.19 13.23
CA ARG A 159 18.98 -0.10 13.74
C ARG A 159 19.02 -1.21 12.68
N PHE A 160 18.87 -0.88 11.40
CA PHE A 160 18.76 -1.87 10.31
C PHE A 160 19.81 -2.99 10.39
N THR A 161 21.09 -2.62 10.57
CA THR A 161 22.22 -3.57 10.65
C THR A 161 22.24 -4.46 11.88
N GLU A 162 21.39 -4.20 12.88
CA GLU A 162 21.26 -5.06 14.06
C GLU A 162 20.32 -6.25 13.80
N TYR A 163 19.44 -6.14 12.81
CA TYR A 163 18.39 -7.12 12.56
C TYR A 163 18.50 -7.82 11.21
N ILE A 164 19.05 -7.15 10.20
CA ILE A 164 19.32 -7.73 8.89
C ILE A 164 20.81 -8.00 8.80
N ASP A 165 21.18 -9.27 8.67
CA ASP A 165 22.56 -9.68 8.60
C ASP A 165 23.19 -9.22 7.28
N GLY A 166 24.44 -8.77 7.33
CA GLY A 166 25.13 -8.22 6.16
C GLY A 166 25.38 -9.23 5.03
N SER A 167 25.15 -10.53 5.25
CA SER A 167 25.21 -11.59 4.24
C SER A 167 23.85 -11.93 3.62
N GLU A 168 22.74 -11.42 4.16
CA GLU A 168 21.42 -11.62 3.58
C GLU A 168 21.29 -10.86 2.26
N ILE A 169 20.85 -11.55 1.21
CA ILE A 169 20.54 -10.98 -0.10
C ILE A 169 19.10 -11.32 -0.46
N PHE A 170 18.45 -10.46 -1.24
CA PHE A 170 17.03 -10.61 -1.56
C PHE A 170 16.78 -10.56 -3.06
N ASP A 171 15.80 -11.31 -3.54
CA ASP A 171 15.30 -11.24 -4.92
C ASP A 171 14.47 -9.96 -5.15
N LEU A 172 13.75 -9.53 -4.11
CA LEU A 172 12.89 -8.34 -4.13
C LEU A 172 13.09 -7.51 -2.85
N ILE A 173 13.35 -6.22 -3.02
CA ILE A 173 13.35 -5.24 -1.93
C ILE A 173 12.29 -4.19 -2.23
N VAL A 174 11.31 -4.04 -1.35
CA VAL A 174 10.23 -3.03 -1.46
C VAL A 174 10.37 -2.01 -0.35
N LEU A 175 10.27 -0.72 -0.69
CA LEU A 175 10.29 0.38 0.27
C LEU A 175 9.04 1.23 0.13
N ASP A 176 8.37 1.53 1.25
CA ASP A 176 7.36 2.59 1.35
C ASP A 176 7.76 3.65 2.38
N PRO A 177 8.76 4.50 2.08
CA PRO A 177 9.35 5.36 3.09
C PRO A 177 8.34 6.33 3.73
N PRO A 178 8.44 6.59 5.05
CA PRO A 178 7.66 7.61 5.74
C PRO A 178 8.22 9.00 5.40
N TRP A 179 8.02 9.41 4.16
CA TRP A 179 8.52 10.62 3.54
C TRP A 179 8.34 11.90 4.38
N TRP A 180 9.34 12.78 4.39
CA TRP A 180 9.25 14.08 5.06
C TRP A 180 8.13 14.96 4.47
N ASN A 181 7.02 15.05 5.19
CA ASN A 181 5.79 15.65 4.68
C ASN A 181 5.31 16.84 5.51
N LYS A 182 5.10 17.99 4.85
CA LYS A 182 4.64 19.24 5.50
C LYS A 182 3.28 19.11 6.19
N TYR A 183 2.34 18.36 5.62
CA TYR A 183 1.02 18.17 6.21
C TYR A 183 1.10 17.32 7.48
N ILE A 184 1.78 16.17 7.43
CA ILE A 184 1.96 15.30 8.60
C ILE A 184 2.67 16.03 9.74
N ARG A 185 3.66 16.87 9.43
CA ARG A 185 4.29 17.76 10.42
C ARG A 185 3.32 18.70 11.12
N ARG A 186 2.35 19.26 10.39
CA ARG A 186 1.30 20.12 10.99
C ARG A 186 0.36 19.32 11.88
N VAL A 187 -0.01 18.11 11.45
CA VAL A 187 -0.83 17.19 12.26
C VAL A 187 -0.10 16.86 13.57
N LYS A 188 1.18 16.47 13.50
CA LYS A 188 2.01 16.16 14.68
C LYS A 188 2.23 17.37 15.59
N ALA A 189 2.34 18.57 15.01
CA ALA A 189 2.45 19.80 15.80
C ALA A 189 1.16 20.15 16.53
N ALA A 190 -0.01 19.80 15.97
CA ALA A 190 -1.31 20.01 16.60
C ALA A 190 -1.64 18.92 17.64
N ASN A 191 -1.21 17.68 17.38
CA ASN A 191 -1.36 16.56 18.31
C ASN A 191 -0.13 15.64 18.14
N SER A 192 0.74 15.61 19.15
CA SER A 192 2.00 14.85 19.09
C SER A 192 1.83 13.34 18.93
N LYS A 193 0.65 12.82 19.31
CA LYS A 193 0.23 11.43 19.11
C LYS A 193 -0.41 11.18 17.75
N ALA A 194 -0.77 12.23 17.00
CA ALA A 194 -1.34 12.12 15.66
C ALA A 194 -0.23 12.20 14.60
N GLY A 195 -0.09 11.14 13.80
CA GLY A 195 0.89 11.05 12.72
C GLY A 195 2.10 10.16 13.05
N TYR A 196 2.84 9.77 12.02
CA TYR A 196 3.96 8.83 12.12
C TYR A 196 5.32 9.54 12.17
N ARG A 197 6.37 8.81 12.58
CA ARG A 197 7.76 9.28 12.50
C ARG A 197 8.18 9.33 11.04
N MET A 198 8.45 10.54 10.54
CA MET A 198 8.95 10.76 9.19
C MET A 198 10.48 10.65 9.14
N LEU A 199 11.00 10.37 7.95
CA LEU A 199 12.43 10.34 7.65
C LEU A 199 12.80 11.42 6.64
N THR A 200 14.01 11.96 6.80
CA THR A 200 14.64 12.80 5.77
C THR A 200 15.09 11.95 4.59
N ASN A 201 15.40 12.59 3.46
CA ASN A 201 15.96 11.87 2.33
C ASN A 201 17.32 11.27 2.68
N GLU A 202 18.10 11.97 3.50
CA GLU A 202 19.41 11.54 4.01
C GLU A 202 19.30 10.27 4.85
N ASP A 203 18.30 10.19 5.75
CA ASP A 203 18.06 8.99 6.56
C ASP A 203 17.73 7.77 5.68
N ILE A 204 16.91 7.95 4.65
CA ILE A 204 16.53 6.86 3.74
C ILE A 204 17.74 6.44 2.89
N LYS A 205 18.51 7.40 2.36
CA LYS A 205 19.73 7.14 1.60
C LYS A 205 20.76 6.35 2.41
N ALA A 206 20.84 6.60 3.73
CA ALA A 206 21.84 5.96 4.59
C ALA A 206 21.64 4.45 4.75
N ILE A 207 20.44 3.90 4.49
CA ILE A 207 20.16 2.45 4.59
C ILE A 207 21.13 1.67 3.69
N PRO A 208 21.92 0.71 4.20
CA PRO A 208 23.02 0.06 3.48
C PRO A 208 22.56 -1.04 2.51
N LEU A 209 21.57 -0.75 1.65
CA LEU A 209 20.99 -1.73 0.73
C LEU A 209 21.99 -2.29 -0.28
N GLU A 210 23.08 -1.59 -0.59
CA GLU A 210 24.14 -2.06 -1.49
C GLU A 210 24.74 -3.42 -1.12
N ARG A 211 24.56 -3.87 0.14
CA ARG A 211 25.06 -5.15 0.64
C ARG A 211 24.07 -6.31 0.47
N HIS A 212 22.82 -6.00 0.11
CA HIS A 212 21.70 -6.95 0.12
C HIS A 212 21.20 -7.27 -1.29
N LEU A 213 22.01 -6.98 -2.31
CA LEU A 213 21.68 -7.14 -3.72
C LEU A 213 22.48 -8.29 -4.35
N HIS A 214 21.84 -9.07 -5.21
CA HIS A 214 22.47 -9.89 -6.24
C HIS A 214 22.12 -9.34 -7.63
N GLU A 215 22.71 -9.85 -8.70
CA GLU A 215 22.63 -9.29 -10.07
C GLU A 215 21.23 -8.96 -10.63
N ASN A 216 20.16 -9.55 -10.08
CA ASN A 216 18.78 -9.38 -10.54
C ASN A 216 17.82 -8.98 -9.42
N THR A 217 18.33 -8.47 -8.28
CA THR A 217 17.48 -7.96 -7.20
C THR A 217 16.64 -6.79 -7.69
N LEU A 218 15.32 -6.91 -7.63
CA LEU A 218 14.44 -5.77 -7.89
C LEU A 218 14.35 -4.87 -6.67
N VAL A 219 14.68 -3.60 -6.83
CA VAL A 219 14.50 -2.57 -5.79
C VAL A 219 13.34 -1.67 -6.18
N VAL A 220 12.27 -1.73 -5.40
CA VAL A 220 10.98 -1.07 -5.68
C VAL A 220 10.71 -0.03 -4.61
N VAL A 221 10.53 1.24 -5.01
CA VAL A 221 10.29 2.35 -4.08
C VAL A 221 8.97 3.03 -4.40
N TRP A 222 8.03 2.95 -3.46
CA TRP A 222 6.84 3.80 -3.46
C TRP A 222 7.23 5.25 -3.20
N CYS A 223 6.83 6.15 -4.10
CA CYS A 223 7.19 7.55 -4.04
C CYS A 223 5.99 8.46 -4.24
N THR A 224 5.92 9.51 -3.41
CA THR A 224 4.96 10.59 -3.62
C THR A 224 5.29 11.38 -4.90
N ASN A 225 4.37 12.23 -5.35
CA ASN A 225 4.60 13.15 -6.47
C ASN A 225 5.41 14.42 -6.10
N ALA A 226 6.03 14.47 -4.91
CA ALA A 226 6.88 15.59 -4.53
C ALA A 226 8.19 15.58 -5.33
N PRO A 227 8.57 16.68 -6.03
CA PRO A 227 9.79 16.71 -6.84
C PRO A 227 11.06 16.34 -6.08
N SER A 228 11.18 16.76 -4.82
CA SER A 228 12.34 16.44 -3.99
C SER A 228 12.47 14.95 -3.66
N HIS A 229 11.36 14.20 -3.66
CA HIS A 229 11.38 12.77 -3.36
C HIS A 229 11.68 11.99 -4.64
N ILE A 230 11.09 12.41 -5.76
CA ILE A 230 11.40 11.89 -7.10
C ILE A 230 12.89 12.04 -7.41
N GLU A 231 13.46 13.23 -7.16
CA GLU A 231 14.87 13.49 -7.37
C GLU A 231 15.75 12.66 -6.44
N ALA A 232 15.40 12.55 -5.16
CA ALA A 232 16.16 11.76 -4.20
C ALA A 232 16.22 10.28 -4.58
N VAL A 233 15.09 9.66 -4.96
CA VAL A 233 15.08 8.24 -5.39
C VAL A 233 16.00 8.03 -6.59
N SER A 234 15.81 8.83 -7.64
CA SER A 234 16.48 8.62 -8.93
C SER A 234 17.94 9.06 -8.97
N LYS A 235 18.30 10.15 -8.27
CA LYS A 235 19.64 10.74 -8.34
C LYS A 235 20.51 10.47 -7.11
N GLU A 236 19.92 10.01 -6.02
CA GLU A 236 20.66 9.81 -4.77
C GLU A 236 20.58 8.40 -4.23
N PHE A 237 19.37 7.85 -4.05
CA PHE A 237 19.19 6.56 -3.39
C PHE A 237 19.68 5.42 -4.27
N PHE A 238 19.15 5.34 -5.50
CA PHE A 238 19.53 4.29 -6.45
C PHE A 238 21.04 4.31 -6.75
N PRO A 239 21.66 5.46 -7.10
CA PRO A 239 23.12 5.52 -7.27
C PRO A 239 23.90 5.11 -6.02
N LYS A 240 23.48 5.52 -4.82
CA LYS A 240 24.14 5.13 -3.56
C LYS A 240 24.10 3.62 -3.36
N TRP A 241 22.98 2.98 -3.69
CA TRP A 241 22.80 1.53 -3.54
C TRP A 241 23.40 0.70 -4.67
N GLY A 242 24.00 1.31 -5.69
CA GLY A 242 24.52 0.59 -6.86
C GLY A 242 23.42 0.10 -7.81
N VAL A 243 22.28 0.79 -7.82
CA VAL A 243 21.07 0.48 -8.58
C VAL A 243 20.87 1.51 -9.69
N GLU A 244 20.49 1.06 -10.88
CA GLU A 244 20.01 1.91 -11.97
C GLU A 244 18.48 1.93 -12.03
N LEU A 245 17.90 3.08 -12.35
CA LEU A 245 16.46 3.22 -12.56
C LEU A 245 16.09 2.58 -13.90
N VAL A 246 15.23 1.55 -13.88
CA VAL A 246 14.80 0.84 -15.09
C VAL A 246 13.35 1.11 -15.47
N ALA A 247 12.50 1.44 -14.50
CA ALA A 247 11.09 1.76 -14.76
C ALA A 247 10.48 2.73 -13.74
N CYS A 248 9.44 3.44 -14.17
CA CYS A 248 8.56 4.22 -13.32
C CYS A 248 7.12 3.83 -13.64
N TRP A 249 6.48 3.11 -12.73
CA TRP A 249 5.06 2.76 -12.84
C TRP A 249 4.21 3.73 -12.01
N TYR A 250 2.90 3.71 -12.24
CA TYR A 250 1.96 4.60 -11.58
C TYR A 250 0.82 3.81 -10.95
N TRP A 251 0.57 4.05 -9.67
CA TRP A 251 -0.63 3.54 -9.01
C TRP A 251 -1.71 4.62 -9.02
N ILE A 252 -2.75 4.42 -9.81
CA ILE A 252 -3.93 5.27 -9.91
C ILE A 252 -4.99 4.75 -8.94
N LYS A 253 -5.45 5.65 -8.08
CA LYS A 253 -6.47 5.39 -7.07
C LYS A 253 -7.83 5.72 -7.65
N ILE A 254 -8.71 4.72 -7.70
CA ILE A 254 -10.06 4.83 -8.25
C ILE A 254 -11.11 4.53 -7.18
N THR A 255 -12.32 5.04 -7.38
CA THR A 255 -13.50 4.64 -6.63
C THR A 255 -13.98 3.26 -7.11
N SER A 256 -14.95 2.67 -6.42
CA SER A 256 -15.62 1.45 -6.87
C SER A 256 -16.29 1.57 -8.24
N ALA A 257 -16.71 2.79 -8.62
CA ALA A 257 -17.22 3.14 -9.94
C ALA A 257 -16.14 3.30 -11.03
N GLY A 258 -14.86 3.16 -10.67
CA GLY A 258 -13.74 3.33 -11.57
C GLY A 258 -13.37 4.79 -11.86
N GLU A 259 -13.88 5.76 -11.08
CA GLU A 259 -13.52 7.18 -11.23
C GLU A 259 -12.27 7.51 -10.40
N PRO A 260 -11.41 8.45 -10.79
CA PRO A 260 -10.28 8.87 -9.95
C PRO A 260 -10.77 9.44 -8.60
N VAL A 261 -10.12 9.08 -7.50
CA VAL A 261 -10.53 9.51 -6.15
C VAL A 261 -10.35 11.02 -5.88
N CYS A 262 -9.69 11.73 -6.78
CA CYS A 262 -9.74 13.19 -6.90
C CYS A 262 -9.41 13.58 -8.34
N LYS A 263 -9.74 14.79 -8.76
CA LYS A 263 -9.36 15.28 -10.09
C LYS A 263 -7.84 15.26 -10.31
N PHE A 264 -7.43 15.08 -11.56
CA PHE A 264 -6.08 15.39 -12.00
C PHE A 264 -5.84 16.90 -11.90
N ASN A 265 -4.68 17.29 -11.37
CA ASN A 265 -4.36 18.69 -11.10
C ASN A 265 -3.08 19.15 -11.81
N GLU A 266 -2.86 20.46 -11.81
CA GLU A 266 -1.57 21.06 -12.17
C GLU A 266 -0.43 20.49 -11.30
N PRO A 267 0.84 20.56 -11.77
CA PRO A 267 1.99 20.12 -11.00
C PRO A 267 2.03 20.68 -9.57
N LYS A 268 2.60 19.89 -8.64
CA LYS A 268 2.73 20.21 -7.20
C LYS A 268 1.43 20.21 -6.39
N GLN A 269 0.28 19.91 -7.01
CA GLN A 269 -0.97 19.66 -6.30
C GLN A 269 -1.17 18.15 -6.08
N LYS A 270 -2.14 17.79 -5.23
CA LYS A 270 -2.48 16.39 -4.98
C LYS A 270 -2.94 15.74 -6.28
N GLN A 271 -2.36 14.61 -6.63
CA GLN A 271 -2.76 13.80 -7.78
C GLN A 271 -3.53 12.56 -7.31
N PRO A 272 -4.39 11.95 -8.14
CA PRO A 272 -5.06 10.69 -7.84
C PRO A 272 -4.13 9.48 -8.03
N TYR A 273 -2.83 9.69 -8.19
CA TYR A 273 -1.86 8.62 -8.37
C TYR A 273 -0.61 8.82 -7.52
N GLU A 274 0.13 7.73 -7.32
CA GLU A 274 1.49 7.70 -6.75
C GLU A 274 2.44 6.99 -7.71
N ARG A 275 3.75 7.13 -7.48
CA ARG A 275 4.81 6.56 -8.34
C ARG A 275 5.41 5.33 -7.70
N ILE A 276 5.85 4.42 -8.54
CA ILE A 276 6.64 3.25 -8.16
C ILE A 276 7.91 3.31 -8.99
N PHE A 277 9.03 3.65 -8.37
CA PHE A 277 10.33 3.57 -9.03
C PHE A 277 10.87 2.16 -8.87
N ILE A 278 11.33 1.57 -9.97
CA ILE A 278 11.87 0.22 -10.00
C ILE A 278 13.29 0.31 -10.54
N GLY A 279 14.22 -0.25 -9.78
CA GLY A 279 15.61 -0.31 -10.13
C GLY A 279 16.16 -1.73 -10.09
N LEU A 280 17.26 -1.92 -10.82
CA LEU A 280 18.06 -3.13 -10.84
C LEU A 280 19.53 -2.78 -10.60
N PRO A 281 20.35 -3.68 -10.04
CA PRO A 281 21.78 -3.46 -9.94
C PRO A 281 22.41 -3.14 -11.30
N VAL A 282 23.39 -2.24 -11.29
CA VAL A 282 24.09 -1.81 -12.51
C VAL A 282 24.66 -3.03 -13.25
N GLY A 283 24.34 -3.15 -14.54
CA GLY A 283 24.80 -4.25 -15.39
C GLY A 283 23.85 -5.45 -15.45
N SER A 284 22.72 -5.41 -14.75
CA SER A 284 21.68 -6.44 -14.86
C SER A 284 21.21 -6.60 -16.31
N THR A 285 21.16 -7.83 -16.80
CA THR A 285 20.78 -8.12 -18.19
C THR A 285 19.28 -7.91 -18.43
N ILE A 286 18.45 -8.10 -17.39
CA ILE A 286 16.99 -7.95 -17.48
C ILE A 286 16.53 -6.49 -17.53
N ALA A 287 17.41 -5.53 -17.19
CA ALA A 287 17.11 -4.09 -17.23
C ALA A 287 16.65 -3.62 -18.63
N LYS A 288 17.18 -4.21 -19.70
CA LYS A 288 16.87 -3.82 -21.09
C LYS A 288 15.46 -4.20 -21.52
N THR A 289 14.92 -5.29 -20.97
CA THR A 289 13.60 -5.83 -21.32
C THR A 289 12.54 -5.48 -20.29
N PHE A 290 12.91 -4.83 -19.19
CA PHE A 290 11.97 -4.49 -18.13
C PHE A 290 10.94 -3.44 -18.60
N PRO A 291 9.63 -3.63 -18.36
CA PRO A 291 8.60 -2.69 -18.79
C PRO A 291 8.75 -1.33 -18.12
N ARG A 292 9.04 -0.30 -18.92
CA ARG A 292 9.41 1.03 -18.41
C ARG A 292 8.26 1.77 -17.72
N GLU A 293 7.03 1.56 -18.17
CA GLU A 293 5.86 2.32 -17.73
C GLU A 293 4.62 1.43 -17.74
N TRP A 294 4.05 1.20 -16.56
CA TRP A 294 2.76 0.51 -16.35
C TRP A 294 1.83 1.35 -15.47
N PHE A 295 0.53 1.14 -15.65
CA PHE A 295 -0.56 1.83 -14.95
C PHE A 295 -1.33 0.82 -14.10
N LEU A 296 -1.10 0.87 -12.79
CA LEU A 296 -1.75 0.01 -11.81
C LEU A 296 -2.96 0.73 -11.24
N TYR A 297 -4.13 0.10 -11.27
CA TYR A 297 -5.36 0.63 -10.72
C TYR A 297 -5.73 -0.14 -9.47
N SER A 298 -6.24 0.54 -8.45
CA SER A 298 -6.94 -0.14 -7.36
C SER A 298 -7.89 0.82 -6.66
N ILE A 299 -8.89 0.24 -5.99
CA ILE A 299 -9.62 0.97 -4.96
C ILE A 299 -8.67 1.12 -3.77
N PRO A 300 -8.39 2.35 -3.28
CA PRO A 300 -7.55 2.51 -2.12
C PRO A 300 -8.31 2.03 -0.88
N SER A 301 -7.57 1.48 0.10
CA SER A 301 -8.13 1.30 1.42
C SER A 301 -8.41 2.66 2.05
N ALA A 302 -9.47 2.75 2.85
CA ALA A 302 -9.74 3.87 3.73
C ALA A 302 -8.60 4.08 4.75
N ILE A 303 -7.87 3.01 5.12
CA ILE A 303 -6.66 3.14 5.93
C ILE A 303 -5.58 3.85 5.11
N HIS A 304 -5.13 4.99 5.63
CA HIS A 304 -4.08 5.78 4.99
C HIS A 304 -2.80 4.98 4.74
N SER A 305 -2.17 5.27 3.60
CA SER A 305 -0.93 4.66 3.10
C SER A 305 -0.97 3.14 2.89
N HIS A 306 -2.14 2.49 2.88
CA HIS A 306 -2.23 1.05 2.63
C HIS A 306 -2.11 0.80 1.11
N LYS A 307 -0.89 0.50 0.68
CA LYS A 307 -0.55 0.26 -0.73
C LYS A 307 -1.21 -1.03 -1.24
N PRO A 308 -1.53 -1.12 -2.55
CA PRO A 308 -1.96 -2.36 -3.14
C PRO A 308 -0.82 -3.37 -3.19
N PRO A 309 -1.12 -4.67 -3.06
CA PRO A 309 -0.11 -5.71 -3.07
C PRO A 309 0.55 -5.78 -4.45
N LEU A 310 1.88 -5.68 -4.49
CA LEU A 310 2.66 -5.83 -5.72
C LEU A 310 3.24 -7.24 -5.88
N TYR A 311 3.30 -8.02 -4.80
CA TYR A 311 4.05 -9.27 -4.72
C TYR A 311 3.61 -10.30 -5.76
N ASP A 312 2.30 -10.61 -5.82
CA ASP A 312 1.74 -11.52 -6.82
C ASP A 312 2.06 -11.09 -8.26
N LEU A 313 2.02 -9.78 -8.55
CA LEU A 313 2.36 -9.24 -9.88
C LEU A 313 3.86 -9.43 -10.18
N PHE A 314 4.74 -9.14 -9.22
CA PHE A 314 6.17 -9.35 -9.40
C PHE A 314 6.54 -10.83 -9.52
N THR A 315 6.05 -11.70 -8.64
CA THR A 315 6.35 -13.14 -8.66
C THR A 315 5.75 -13.87 -9.85
N SER A 316 4.71 -13.32 -10.48
CA SER A 316 4.11 -13.93 -11.68
C SER A 316 4.82 -13.51 -12.98
N LYS A 317 5.51 -12.35 -13.01
CA LYS A 317 6.05 -11.79 -14.26
C LYS A 317 7.56 -11.54 -14.25
N PHE A 318 8.19 -11.34 -13.09
CA PHE A 318 9.55 -10.78 -13.03
C PHE A 318 10.52 -11.49 -12.10
N ILE A 319 10.04 -12.15 -11.04
CA ILE A 319 10.90 -12.84 -10.06
C ILE A 319 10.42 -14.28 -9.83
N PRO A 320 11.28 -15.18 -9.34
CA PRO A 320 10.90 -16.56 -9.04
C PRO A 320 9.76 -16.67 -8.02
N GLN A 321 8.96 -17.74 -8.09
CA GLN A 321 7.84 -17.95 -7.13
C GLN A 321 8.30 -18.12 -5.67
N GLN A 322 9.54 -18.56 -5.45
CA GLN A 322 10.14 -18.73 -4.12
C GLN A 322 11.13 -17.59 -3.80
N ALA A 323 10.94 -16.44 -4.45
CA ALA A 323 11.75 -15.26 -4.25
C ALA A 323 11.74 -14.83 -2.78
N THR A 324 12.94 -14.55 -2.27
CA THR A 324 13.15 -13.91 -0.99
C THR A 324 12.83 -12.43 -1.09
N CYS A 325 12.15 -11.90 -0.07
CA CYS A 325 11.65 -10.54 -0.09
C CYS A 325 12.02 -9.79 1.19
N LEU A 326 12.44 -8.52 1.04
CA LEU A 326 12.58 -7.57 2.14
C LEU A 326 11.63 -6.39 1.91
N GLU A 327 10.67 -6.19 2.81
CA GLU A 327 9.79 -5.02 2.80
C GLU A 327 10.20 -4.05 3.90
N LEU A 328 10.71 -2.87 3.53
CA LEU A 328 11.05 -1.81 4.47
C LEU A 328 9.91 -0.80 4.62
N PHE A 329 9.74 -0.35 5.86
CA PHE A 329 8.63 0.47 6.32
C PHE A 329 7.28 -0.26 6.20
N ALA A 330 7.33 -1.59 6.31
CA ALA A 330 6.19 -2.46 6.16
C ALA A 330 5.12 -2.20 7.24
N ARG A 331 3.87 -2.40 6.84
CA ARG A 331 2.70 -2.44 7.74
C ARG A 331 1.82 -3.66 7.54
N SER A 332 2.12 -4.41 6.48
CA SER A 332 1.50 -5.67 6.11
C SER A 332 2.56 -6.76 6.09
N LEU A 333 2.14 -7.99 6.37
CA LEU A 333 2.95 -9.18 6.24
C LEU A 333 2.55 -9.96 4.98
N TYR A 334 3.54 -10.40 4.23
CA TYR A 334 3.37 -11.17 2.99
C TYR A 334 4.22 -12.43 3.03
N PRO A 335 3.66 -13.61 2.69
CA PRO A 335 4.43 -14.86 2.63
C PRO A 335 5.70 -14.72 1.79
N GLY A 336 6.83 -15.19 2.31
CA GLY A 336 8.15 -15.08 1.69
C GLY A 336 8.91 -13.79 2.02
N CYS A 337 8.27 -12.81 2.68
CA CYS A 337 8.91 -11.55 3.04
C CYS A 337 9.41 -11.52 4.50
N THR A 338 10.56 -10.87 4.67
CA THR A 338 10.99 -10.23 5.89
C THR A 338 10.46 -8.80 5.89
N SER A 339 9.46 -8.51 6.73
CA SER A 339 8.84 -7.19 6.87
C SER A 339 9.52 -6.39 8.00
N TYR A 340 9.99 -5.18 7.73
CA TYR A 340 10.66 -4.32 8.70
C TYR A 340 9.95 -2.96 8.75
N GLY A 341 9.45 -2.55 9.91
CA GLY A 341 8.83 -1.22 10.04
C GLY A 341 8.34 -0.94 11.45
N MET A 342 8.08 0.31 11.80
CA MET A 342 7.57 0.68 13.14
C MET A 342 6.06 0.49 13.30
N GLU A 343 5.38 -0.06 12.29
CA GLU A 343 3.96 -0.41 12.30
C GLU A 343 3.75 -1.82 11.70
N VAL A 344 4.72 -2.72 11.88
CA VAL A 344 4.88 -3.94 11.06
C VAL A 344 3.70 -4.92 11.12
N LEU A 345 2.93 -4.89 12.21
CA LEU A 345 1.73 -5.73 12.39
C LEU A 345 0.41 -4.97 12.24
N LYS A 346 0.45 -3.68 11.90
CA LYS A 346 -0.75 -2.81 11.94
C LYS A 346 -1.88 -3.33 11.07
N LEU A 347 -1.56 -3.79 9.86
CA LEU A 347 -2.56 -4.30 8.91
C LEU A 347 -2.84 -5.80 9.11
N GLN A 348 -2.22 -6.44 10.11
CA GLN A 348 -2.52 -7.82 10.54
C GLN A 348 -3.47 -7.84 11.73
N ASN A 349 -3.86 -6.68 12.29
CA ASN A 349 -4.80 -6.62 13.40
C ASN A 349 -6.14 -7.26 13.00
N LYS A 350 -6.60 -8.23 13.80
CA LYS A 350 -7.80 -9.03 13.56
C LYS A 350 -9.05 -8.18 13.33
N ARG A 351 -9.15 -6.99 13.92
CA ARG A 351 -10.31 -6.09 13.79
C ARG A 351 -10.49 -5.53 12.38
N LEU A 352 -9.48 -5.66 11.52
CA LEU A 352 -9.59 -5.32 10.11
C LEU A 352 -10.19 -6.46 9.27
N TYR A 353 -10.42 -7.62 9.86
CA TYR A 353 -10.84 -8.83 9.18
C TYR A 353 -12.18 -9.36 9.69
N GLU A 354 -12.96 -9.88 8.76
CA GLU A 354 -14.10 -10.75 9.01
C GLU A 354 -13.61 -12.21 8.96
N LEU A 355 -13.89 -12.99 10.00
CA LEU A 355 -13.51 -14.41 10.06
C LEU A 355 -14.71 -15.31 9.76
N ALA A 356 -14.49 -16.35 8.97
CA ALA A 356 -15.43 -17.46 8.82
C ALA A 356 -15.01 -18.61 9.72
N THR A 357 -15.89 -19.02 10.64
CA THR A 357 -15.65 -20.10 11.60
C THR A 357 -16.61 -21.28 11.39
N GLU A 358 -16.14 -22.49 11.68
CA GLU A 358 -17.01 -23.65 11.84
C GLU A 358 -17.54 -23.69 13.28
N ASP A 359 -18.86 -23.72 13.43
CA ASP A 359 -19.51 -24.01 14.72
C ASP A 359 -19.48 -25.52 15.02
N GLU A 360 -19.66 -25.87 16.30
CA GLU A 360 -19.60 -27.25 16.80
C GLU A 360 -20.65 -28.20 16.16
N ASP A 361 -21.65 -27.65 15.46
CA ASP A 361 -22.72 -28.40 14.76
C ASP A 361 -22.52 -28.54 13.23
N GLY A 362 -21.38 -28.12 12.67
CA GLY A 362 -21.06 -28.33 11.25
C GLY A 362 -21.88 -27.50 10.26
N LYS A 363 -22.56 -26.45 10.73
CA LYS A 363 -23.16 -25.40 9.88
C LYS A 363 -22.18 -24.23 9.78
N THR A 364 -21.89 -23.80 8.56
CA THR A 364 -21.17 -22.54 8.30
C THR A 364 -22.07 -21.37 8.65
N ASP A 365 -21.83 -20.71 9.78
CA ASP A 365 -22.40 -19.39 10.02
C ASP A 365 -21.65 -18.35 9.17
N GLY A 366 -22.41 -17.39 8.62
CA GLY A 366 -21.87 -16.32 7.78
C GLY A 366 -20.80 -15.50 8.50
N CYS A 367 -19.97 -14.79 7.73
CA CYS A 367 -18.91 -13.89 8.25
C CYS A 367 -19.41 -13.07 9.44
N VAL A 368 -18.86 -13.34 10.64
CA VAL A 368 -19.24 -12.61 11.86
C VAL A 368 -18.27 -11.44 12.02
N ALA A 369 -18.78 -10.22 11.85
CA ALA A 369 -18.13 -9.03 12.36
C ALA A 369 -18.37 -9.00 13.89
N PHE A 370 -17.30 -9.01 14.68
CA PHE A 370 -17.41 -8.83 16.13
C PHE A 370 -17.39 -7.32 16.43
N GLU A 371 -18.41 -6.84 17.15
CA GLU A 371 -18.57 -5.44 17.60
C GLU A 371 -17.38 -4.91 18.42
#